data_AF-A0A4Q7R8C5-F1
#
_entry.id   AF-A0A4Q7R8C5-F1
#
_cell.length_a   1.000
_cell.length_b   1.000
_cell.length_c   1.000
_cell.angle_alpha   90.00
_cell.angle_beta   90.00
_cell.angle_gamma   90.00
#
_symmetry.space_group_name_H-M   'P 1'
#
loop_
_entity.id
_entity.type
_entity.pdbx_description
1 polymer ?
#
loop_
_entity_poly.entity_id
_entity_poly.type
_entity_poly.pdbx_seq_one_letter_code
_entity_poly.pdbx_strand_id
1 'polypeptide(L)'
;MFPTPTTTAREVSLGNRPKDEPQFVAPGEPLYGEIARLDAFIFKRYLDRVFWHPRPEVLRFEVRANPSSLGSIYDVVALVGQGEGEIWFAEDAVPARWDYVAITETSDGLGRLQREKAKAEGRLPQDYKPFIGGGPVQDYSSLENPEEVEQRRWAVVNRLRESNRLARAAAVKPS
;
A
#
# COMPACT_ATOMS: atom_id res chain seq x y z
N MET A 1 26.88 6.49 5.36
CA MET A 1 26.59 6.39 3.92
C MET A 1 26.45 4.90 3.63
N PHE A 2 25.22 4.38 3.66
CA PHE A 2 24.99 2.97 3.35
C PHE A 2 25.01 2.81 1.82
N PRO A 3 25.70 1.79 1.28
CA PRO A 3 25.69 1.56 -0.15
C PRO A 3 24.26 1.27 -0.57
N THR A 4 23.72 2.05 -1.50
CA THR A 4 22.49 1.69 -2.22
C THR A 4 22.81 0.43 -2.98
N PRO A 5 22.22 -0.75 -2.66
CA PRO A 5 22.36 -1.86 -3.55
C PRO A 5 21.57 -1.49 -4.79
N THR A 6 22.26 -1.19 -5.89
CA THR A 6 21.66 -1.20 -7.23
C THR A 6 21.34 -2.65 -7.54
N THR A 7 20.35 -3.21 -6.86
CA THR A 7 19.77 -4.49 -7.22
C THR A 7 18.82 -4.20 -8.37
N THR A 8 18.97 -4.95 -9.45
CA THR A 8 18.12 -4.98 -10.65
C THR A 8 16.67 -5.37 -10.33
N ALA A 9 15.97 -4.56 -9.54
CA ALA A 9 14.58 -4.81 -9.17
C ALA A 9 13.65 -4.44 -10.33
N ARG A 10 12.67 -5.29 -10.62
CA ARG A 10 11.56 -4.95 -11.53
C ARG A 10 10.64 -3.98 -10.79
N GLU A 11 10.31 -2.86 -11.43
CA GLU A 11 9.38 -1.89 -10.88
C GLU A 11 7.99 -2.07 -11.52
N VAL A 12 6.94 -2.04 -10.72
CA VAL A 12 5.54 -2.07 -11.18
C VAL A 12 4.78 -0.94 -10.53
N SER A 13 4.21 -0.05 -11.34
CA SER A 13 3.33 1.03 -10.89
C SER A 13 1.94 0.48 -10.58
N LEU A 14 1.43 0.74 -9.39
CA LEU A 14 0.14 0.24 -8.91
C LEU A 14 -0.92 1.34 -8.75
N GLY A 15 -0.56 2.60 -9.01
CA GLY A 15 -1.38 3.75 -8.67
C GLY A 15 -1.35 4.05 -7.17
N ASN A 16 -2.20 4.97 -6.73
CA ASN A 16 -2.29 5.40 -5.32
C ASN A 16 -3.37 4.67 -4.52
N ARG A 17 -4.19 3.83 -5.14
CA ARG A 17 -5.31 3.12 -4.51
C ARG A 17 -5.68 1.86 -5.32
N PRO A 18 -6.46 0.92 -4.75
CA PRO A 18 -6.97 -0.22 -5.49
C PRO A 18 -7.72 0.20 -6.77
N LYS A 19 -7.54 -0.58 -7.85
CA LYS A 19 -8.00 -0.22 -9.20
C LYS A 19 -9.52 0.00 -9.36
N ASP A 20 -10.34 -0.68 -8.55
CA ASP A 20 -11.81 -0.58 -8.63
C ASP A 20 -12.38 0.41 -7.61
N GLU A 21 -11.52 1.08 -6.83
CA GLU A 21 -11.95 2.07 -5.85
C GLU A 21 -12.13 3.45 -6.49
N PRO A 22 -13.29 4.11 -6.33
CA PRO A 22 -13.57 5.36 -7.01
C PRO A 22 -12.67 6.49 -6.49
N GLN A 23 -12.08 7.26 -7.40
CA GLN A 23 -11.29 8.43 -7.05
C GLN A 23 -12.15 9.46 -6.29
N PHE A 24 -11.72 9.85 -5.09
CA PHE A 24 -12.47 10.84 -4.28
C PHE A 24 -12.29 12.27 -4.79
N VAL A 25 -11.09 12.60 -5.27
CA VAL A 25 -10.70 13.95 -5.71
C VAL A 25 -9.78 13.80 -6.91
N ALA A 26 -10.07 14.51 -8.01
CA ALA A 26 -9.29 14.40 -9.24
C ALA A 26 -8.02 15.28 -9.21
N PRO A 27 -6.99 14.97 -10.01
CA PRO A 27 -5.82 15.84 -10.15
C PRO A 27 -6.21 17.27 -10.52
N GLY A 28 -5.66 18.25 -9.79
CA GLY A 28 -5.96 19.68 -9.97
C GLY A 28 -7.14 20.20 -9.15
N GLU A 29 -7.91 19.33 -8.50
CA GLU A 29 -8.95 19.76 -7.54
C GLU A 29 -8.34 20.17 -6.19
N PRO A 30 -9.04 21.03 -5.40
CA PRO A 30 -8.60 21.37 -4.06
C PRO A 30 -8.40 20.14 -3.18
N LEU A 31 -7.32 20.13 -2.39
CA LEU A 31 -6.93 19.02 -1.50
C LEU A 31 -6.53 17.71 -2.20
N TYR A 32 -6.42 17.69 -3.53
CA TYR A 32 -5.96 16.51 -4.26
C TYR A 32 -4.63 15.99 -3.72
N GLY A 33 -3.65 16.87 -3.52
CA GLY A 33 -2.32 16.49 -3.07
C GLY A 33 -2.34 15.78 -1.73
N GLU A 34 -3.09 16.31 -0.76
CA GLU A 34 -3.21 15.72 0.58
C GLU A 34 -3.98 14.41 0.57
N ILE A 35 -5.09 14.33 -0.17
CA ILE A 35 -5.95 13.13 -0.24
C ILE A 35 -5.25 12.01 -1.03
N ALA A 36 -4.68 12.32 -2.19
CA ALA A 36 -3.96 11.34 -3.00
C ALA A 36 -2.71 10.81 -2.28
N ARG A 37 -2.02 11.67 -1.52
CA ARG A 37 -0.92 11.24 -0.63
C ARG A 37 -1.42 10.31 0.45
N LEU A 38 -2.51 10.67 1.13
CA LEU A 38 -3.12 9.84 2.19
C LEU A 38 -3.48 8.45 1.64
N ASP A 39 -4.20 8.40 0.52
CA ASP A 39 -4.58 7.17 -0.17
C ASP A 39 -3.34 6.31 -0.49
N ALA A 40 -2.28 6.90 -1.08
CA ALA A 40 -1.07 6.16 -1.44
C ALA A 40 -0.37 5.52 -0.22
N PHE A 41 -0.28 6.24 0.90
CA PHE A 41 0.33 5.70 2.11
C PHE A 41 -0.52 4.59 2.76
N ILE A 42 -1.84 4.70 2.71
CA ILE A 42 -2.75 3.65 3.16
C ILE A 42 -2.65 2.43 2.23
N PHE A 43 -2.60 2.65 0.92
CA PHE A 43 -2.47 1.57 -0.05
C PHE A 43 -1.17 0.81 0.13
N LYS A 44 -0.05 1.51 0.32
CA LYS A 44 1.23 0.89 0.66
C LYS A 44 1.11 -0.03 1.88
N ARG A 45 0.52 0.46 2.99
CA ARG A 45 0.34 -0.36 4.20
C ARG A 45 -0.57 -1.55 3.97
N TYR A 46 -1.64 -1.37 3.19
CA TYR A 46 -2.53 -2.46 2.82
C TYR A 46 -1.80 -3.54 2.02
N LEU A 47 -0.98 -3.15 1.04
CA LEU A 47 -0.14 -4.07 0.27
C LEU A 47 0.90 -4.78 1.15
N ASP A 48 1.56 -4.06 2.07
CA ASP A 48 2.48 -4.67 3.04
C ASP A 48 1.78 -5.81 3.81
N ARG A 49 0.52 -5.63 4.24
CA ARG A 49 -0.27 -6.68 4.90
C ARG A 49 -0.65 -7.82 3.96
N VAL A 50 -1.15 -7.51 2.77
CA VAL A 50 -1.63 -8.50 1.77
C VAL A 50 -0.51 -9.43 1.33
N PHE A 51 0.70 -8.90 1.17
CA PHE A 51 1.89 -9.68 0.83
C PHE A 51 2.66 -10.18 2.06
N TRP A 52 2.05 -10.15 3.24
CA TRP A 52 2.56 -10.70 4.49
C TRP A 52 3.94 -10.16 4.91
N HIS A 53 4.12 -8.84 4.82
CA HIS A 53 5.31 -8.11 5.25
C HIS A 53 6.62 -8.72 4.71
N PRO A 54 6.79 -8.74 3.37
CA PRO A 54 7.98 -9.32 2.75
C PRO A 54 9.26 -8.62 3.20
N ARG A 55 10.37 -9.35 3.13
CA ARG A 55 11.70 -8.74 3.33
C ARG A 55 11.95 -7.69 2.23
N PRO A 56 12.50 -6.50 2.55
CA PRO A 56 12.60 -5.40 1.57
C PRO A 56 13.45 -5.69 0.32
N GLU A 57 14.36 -6.65 0.40
CA GLU A 57 15.17 -7.13 -0.73
C GLU A 57 14.41 -8.07 -1.68
N VAL A 58 13.32 -8.69 -1.20
CA VAL A 58 12.46 -9.61 -1.96
C VAL A 58 11.34 -8.84 -2.63
N LEU A 59 10.58 -8.08 -1.84
CA LEU A 59 9.49 -7.24 -2.31
C LEU A 59 9.34 -6.08 -1.34
N ARG A 60 9.23 -4.86 -1.86
CA ARG A 60 8.80 -3.70 -1.07
C ARG A 60 7.94 -2.77 -1.88
N PHE A 61 7.12 -1.99 -1.20
CA PHE A 61 6.29 -0.97 -1.80
C PHE A 61 6.81 0.41 -1.43
N GLU A 62 6.86 1.33 -2.39
CA GLU A 62 7.31 2.70 -2.17
C GLU A 62 6.27 3.69 -2.69
N VAL A 63 5.97 4.73 -1.91
CA VAL A 63 5.17 5.86 -2.39
C VAL A 63 6.11 6.83 -3.09
N ARG A 64 5.88 7.07 -4.38
CA ARG A 64 6.61 8.06 -5.17
C ARG A 64 5.71 9.26 -5.46
N ALA A 65 6.27 10.45 -5.30
CA ALA A 65 5.64 11.70 -5.70
C ALA A 65 6.26 12.14 -7.03
N ASN A 66 5.51 12.00 -8.11
CA ASN A 66 5.93 12.38 -9.45
C ASN A 66 5.46 13.81 -9.75
N PRO A 67 6.36 14.74 -10.11
CA PRO A 67 5.96 16.09 -10.50
C PRO A 67 5.05 16.08 -11.74
N SER A 68 4.03 16.93 -11.76
CA SER A 68 3.12 17.15 -12.89
C SER A 68 2.72 18.62 -12.99
N SER A 69 2.09 19.01 -14.10
CA SER A 69 1.53 20.36 -14.28
C SER A 69 0.41 20.71 -13.29
N LEU A 70 -0.19 19.71 -12.64
CA LEU A 70 -1.28 19.86 -11.67
C LEU A 70 -0.82 19.65 -10.21
N GLY A 71 0.49 19.68 -9.95
CA GLY A 71 1.08 19.37 -8.65
C GLY A 71 1.78 18.00 -8.65
N SER A 72 1.79 17.30 -7.52
CA SER A 72 2.39 15.95 -7.44
C SER A 72 1.35 14.86 -7.68
N ILE A 73 1.64 13.93 -8.58
CA ILE A 73 0.90 12.66 -8.72
C ILE A 73 1.58 11.64 -7.82
N TYR A 74 0.82 11.03 -6.93
CA TYR A 74 1.32 9.99 -6.04
C TYR A 74 1.09 8.63 -6.67
N ASP A 75 2.08 7.76 -6.57
CA ASP A 75 2.05 6.40 -7.11
C ASP A 75 2.69 5.44 -6.11
N VAL A 76 2.09 4.27 -5.92
CA VAL A 76 2.69 3.18 -5.15
C VAL A 76 3.37 2.24 -6.13
N VAL A 77 4.69 2.12 -5.99
CA VAL A 77 5.51 1.26 -6.85
C VAL A 77 5.92 0.01 -6.08
N ALA A 78 5.64 -1.16 -6.63
CA ALA A 78 6.22 -2.41 -6.17
C ALA A 78 7.63 -2.57 -6.74
N LEU A 79 8.60 -2.75 -5.86
CA LEU A 79 9.98 -3.09 -6.18
C LEU A 79 10.19 -4.57 -5.93
N VAL A 80 10.28 -5.32 -7.02
CA VAL A 80 10.33 -6.78 -7.03
C VAL A 80 11.78 -7.22 -7.23
N GLY A 81 12.38 -7.83 -6.21
CA GLY A 81 13.72 -8.39 -6.31
C GLY A 81 13.76 -9.54 -7.31
N GLN A 82 14.86 -9.67 -8.06
CA GLN A 82 15.05 -10.79 -8.98
C GLN A 82 15.03 -12.14 -8.26
N GLY A 83 14.47 -13.16 -8.92
CA GLY A 83 14.34 -14.50 -8.35
C GLY A 83 13.20 -14.59 -7.34
N GLU A 84 13.50 -14.51 -6.04
CA GLU A 84 12.50 -14.72 -4.99
C GLU A 84 11.33 -13.73 -5.08
N GLY A 85 11.59 -12.46 -5.41
CA GLY A 85 10.56 -11.43 -5.51
C GLY A 85 9.50 -11.72 -6.57
N GLU A 86 9.88 -12.32 -7.69
CA GLU A 86 8.96 -12.71 -8.78
C GLU A 86 7.98 -13.81 -8.36
N ILE A 87 8.30 -14.55 -7.30
CA ILE A 87 7.42 -15.56 -6.71
C ILE A 87 6.48 -14.92 -5.67
N TRP A 88 7.00 -13.94 -4.92
CA TRP A 88 6.25 -13.24 -3.89
C TRP A 88 5.17 -12.33 -4.47
N PHE A 89 5.49 -11.64 -5.58
CA PHE A 89 4.62 -10.64 -6.19
C PHE A 89 3.94 -11.16 -7.45
N ALA A 90 2.62 -10.99 -7.50
CA ALA A 90 1.82 -11.17 -8.70
C ALA A 90 0.82 -10.01 -8.81
N GLU A 91 0.69 -9.41 -9.99
CA GLU A 91 -0.14 -8.22 -10.21
C GLU A 91 -1.64 -8.51 -10.03
N ASP A 92 -2.07 -9.74 -10.33
CA ASP A 92 -3.44 -10.22 -10.10
C ASP A 92 -3.76 -10.45 -8.61
N ALA A 93 -2.73 -10.57 -7.76
CA ALA A 93 -2.87 -10.65 -6.31
C ALA A 93 -3.00 -9.26 -5.65
N VAL A 94 -2.85 -8.17 -6.41
CA VAL A 94 -3.13 -6.82 -5.92
C VAL A 94 -4.63 -6.67 -5.70
N PRO A 95 -5.08 -6.28 -4.48
CA PRO A 95 -6.49 -6.14 -4.21
C PRO A 95 -7.15 -5.12 -5.12
N ALA A 96 -8.34 -5.45 -5.61
CA ALA A 96 -9.13 -4.55 -6.42
C ALA A 96 -9.87 -3.48 -5.60
N ARG A 97 -10.12 -3.77 -4.32
CA ARG A 97 -10.89 -2.94 -3.38
C ARG A 97 -10.23 -2.84 -2.02
N TRP A 98 -10.66 -1.88 -1.22
CA TRP A 98 -10.19 -1.72 0.15
C TRP A 98 -10.70 -2.83 1.07
N ASP A 99 -9.84 -3.30 1.99
CA ASP A 99 -10.30 -4.04 3.15
C ASP A 99 -10.81 -3.10 4.25
N TYR A 100 -11.46 -3.68 5.26
CA TYR A 100 -12.05 -2.91 6.35
C TYR A 100 -11.03 -2.08 7.14
N VAL A 101 -9.80 -2.58 7.26
CA VAL A 101 -8.69 -1.87 7.92
C VAL A 101 -8.33 -0.62 7.14
N ALA A 102 -8.13 -0.74 5.82
CA ALA A 102 -7.82 0.39 4.97
C ALA A 102 -8.97 1.41 4.92
N ILE A 103 -10.24 0.97 4.87
CA ILE A 103 -11.41 1.86 4.95
C ILE A 103 -11.39 2.67 6.26
N THR A 104 -11.07 2.01 7.38
CA THR A 104 -11.01 2.65 8.69
C THR A 104 -9.87 3.67 8.76
N GLU A 105 -8.68 3.31 8.24
CA GLU A 105 -7.53 4.20 8.13
C GLU A 105 -7.84 5.43 7.26
N THR A 106 -8.49 5.24 6.11
CA THR A 106 -8.88 6.33 5.21
C THR A 106 -9.88 7.26 5.89
N SER A 107 -10.88 6.70 6.57
CA SER A 107 -11.90 7.48 7.27
C SER A 107 -11.33 8.32 8.40
N ASP A 108 -10.44 7.76 9.24
CA ASP A 108 -9.75 8.52 10.29
C ASP A 108 -8.84 9.60 9.69
N GLY A 109 -8.04 9.25 8.68
CA GLY A 109 -7.14 10.18 7.98
C GLY A 109 -7.88 11.37 7.37
N LEU A 110 -8.98 11.12 6.65
CA LEU A 110 -9.82 12.18 6.09
C LEU A 110 -10.46 13.03 7.18
N GLY A 111 -10.93 12.41 8.27
CA GLY A 111 -11.48 13.12 9.42
C GLY A 111 -10.44 14.06 10.06
N ARG A 112 -9.17 13.65 10.17
CA ARG A 112 -8.08 14.49 10.66
C ARG A 112 -7.82 15.67 9.72
N LEU A 113 -7.72 15.42 8.42
CA LEU A 113 -7.52 16.45 7.40
C LEU A 113 -8.61 17.53 7.45
N GLN A 114 -9.88 17.11 7.53
CA GLN A 114 -11.02 18.03 7.61
C GLN A 114 -11.00 18.87 8.89
N ARG A 115 -10.62 18.28 10.03
CA ARG A 115 -10.49 19.01 11.30
C ARG A 115 -9.36 20.04 11.25
N GLU A 116 -8.21 19.69 10.71
CA GLU A 116 -7.08 20.61 10.55
C GLU A 116 -7.44 21.78 9.64
N LYS A 117 -8.11 21.49 8.52
CA LYS A 117 -8.64 22.54 7.63
C LYS A 117 -9.64 23.45 8.34
N ALA A 118 -10.60 22.88 9.07
CA ALA A 118 -11.59 23.67 9.79
C ALA A 118 -10.96 24.53 10.90
N LYS A 119 -9.88 24.08 11.55
CA LYS A 119 -9.09 24.90 12.49
C LYS A 119 -8.37 26.05 11.77
N ALA A 120 -7.72 25.76 10.65
CA ALA A 120 -7.02 26.77 9.85
C ALA A 120 -7.97 27.86 9.33
N GLU A 121 -9.21 27.48 9.00
CA GLU A 121 -10.27 28.39 8.56
C GLU A 121 -11.00 29.11 9.73
N GLY A 122 -10.62 28.86 10.98
CA GLY A 122 -11.28 29.45 12.17
C GLY A 122 -12.69 28.92 12.45
N ARG A 123 -13.12 27.85 11.76
CA ARG A 123 -14.41 27.17 11.97
C ARG A 123 -14.41 26.25 13.19
N LEU A 124 -13.23 25.83 13.65
CA LEU A 124 -13.02 25.13 14.91
C LEU A 124 -12.08 25.91 15.82
N PRO A 125 -12.30 25.91 17.14
CA PRO A 125 -11.35 26.45 18.11
C PRO A 125 -9.97 25.79 17.97
N GLN A 126 -8.89 26.55 18.20
CA GLN A 126 -7.53 26.02 18.11
C GLN A 126 -7.27 24.91 19.15
N ASP A 127 -7.86 25.06 20.33
CA ASP A 127 -7.83 24.11 21.44
C ASP A 127 -8.85 22.98 21.30
N TYR A 128 -9.60 22.89 20.20
CA TYR A 128 -10.51 21.79 19.94
C TYR A 128 -9.78 20.45 20.01
N LYS A 129 -10.27 19.56 20.87
CA LYS A 129 -9.79 18.19 21.05
C LYS A 129 -10.83 17.22 20.49
N PRO A 130 -10.49 16.42 19.47
CA PRO A 130 -11.42 15.46 18.93
C PRO A 130 -11.68 14.34 19.94
N PHE A 131 -12.89 13.79 19.93
CA PHE A 131 -13.26 12.65 20.78
C PHE A 131 -12.47 11.38 20.42
N ILE A 132 -12.12 11.21 19.15
CA ILE A 132 -11.32 10.09 18.61
C ILE A 132 -10.26 10.65 17.65
N GLY A 133 -9.07 10.04 17.59
CA GLY A 133 -8.06 10.34 16.57
C GLY A 133 -7.18 11.57 16.84
N GLY A 134 -7.04 11.98 18.10
CA GLY A 134 -6.13 13.06 18.51
C GLY A 134 -4.68 12.62 18.79
N GLY A 135 -4.41 11.31 18.76
CA GLY A 135 -3.09 10.71 19.04
C GLY A 135 -2.36 10.23 17.78
N PRO A 136 -1.32 9.37 17.93
CA PRO A 136 -0.64 8.72 16.81
C PRO A 136 -1.63 8.02 15.84
N VAL A 137 -1.14 7.64 14.65
CA VAL A 137 -1.91 6.75 13.76
C VAL A 137 -2.26 5.50 14.57
N GLN A 138 -3.56 5.21 14.68
CA GLN A 138 -4.01 4.05 15.42
C GLN A 138 -3.65 2.78 14.65
N ASP A 139 -3.23 1.75 15.38
CA ASP A 139 -3.03 0.43 14.81
C ASP A 139 -4.39 -0.27 14.68
N TYR A 140 -4.86 -0.37 13.44
CA TYR A 140 -6.12 -1.01 13.10
C TYR A 140 -5.95 -2.48 12.70
N SER A 141 -4.77 -3.09 12.86
CA SER A 141 -4.50 -4.49 12.51
C SER A 141 -5.42 -5.48 13.25
N SER A 142 -5.89 -5.13 14.45
CA SER A 142 -6.88 -5.93 15.19
C SER A 142 -8.26 -6.02 14.50
N LEU A 143 -8.52 -5.19 13.50
CA LEU A 143 -9.75 -5.22 12.69
C LEU A 143 -9.63 -6.14 11.48
N GLU A 144 -8.48 -6.79 11.25
CA GLU A 144 -8.31 -7.74 10.17
C GLU A 144 -9.16 -9.00 10.40
N ASN A 145 -9.88 -9.44 9.36
CA ASN A 145 -10.60 -10.72 9.41
C ASN A 145 -9.58 -11.87 9.44
N PRO A 146 -9.55 -12.72 10.49
CA PRO A 146 -8.59 -13.81 10.61
C PRO A 146 -8.62 -14.80 9.42
N GLU A 147 -9.80 -15.04 8.86
CA GLU A 147 -9.95 -15.95 7.70
C GLU A 147 -9.30 -15.36 6.44
N GLU A 148 -9.48 -14.06 6.21
CA GLU A 148 -8.85 -13.38 5.07
C GLU A 148 -7.33 -13.31 5.23
N VAL A 149 -6.85 -13.08 6.46
CA VAL A 149 -5.42 -13.11 6.78
C VAL A 149 -4.84 -14.48 6.43
N GLU A 150 -5.51 -15.55 6.86
CA GLU A 150 -5.06 -16.91 6.60
C GLU A 150 -5.08 -17.24 5.09
N GLN A 151 -6.13 -16.83 4.37
CA GLN A 151 -6.21 -16.99 2.92
C GLN A 151 -5.07 -16.25 2.19
N ARG A 152 -4.77 -15.00 2.56
CA ARG A 152 -3.66 -14.21 1.98
C ARG A 152 -2.32 -14.90 2.22
N ARG A 153 -2.09 -15.41 3.44
CA ARG A 153 -0.89 -16.19 3.77
C ARG A 153 -0.78 -17.46 2.93
N TRP A 154 -1.86 -18.23 2.82
CA TRP A 154 -1.89 -19.43 1.98
C TRP A 154 -1.63 -19.13 0.51
N ALA A 155 -2.12 -18.01 -0.01
CA ALA A 155 -1.85 -17.61 -1.38
C ALA A 155 -0.34 -17.40 -1.63
N VAL A 156 0.35 -16.70 -0.72
CA VAL A 156 1.81 -16.53 -0.78
C VAL A 156 2.54 -17.88 -0.68
N VAL A 157 2.16 -18.71 0.30
CA VAL A 157 2.77 -20.04 0.51
C VAL A 157 2.57 -20.95 -0.69
N ASN A 158 1.39 -20.93 -1.31
CA ASN A 158 1.09 -21.75 -2.48
C ASN A 158 1.92 -21.33 -3.69
N ARG A 159 2.14 -20.02 -3.91
CA ARG A 159 3.07 -19.55 -4.95
C ARG A 159 4.50 -20.05 -4.72
N LEU A 160 4.98 -19.97 -3.48
CA LEU A 160 6.31 -20.47 -3.10
C LEU A 160 6.45 -21.99 -3.31
N ARG A 161 5.42 -22.75 -2.93
CA ARG A 161 5.40 -24.22 -3.13
C ARG A 161 5.39 -24.60 -4.61
N GLU A 162 4.58 -23.91 -5.40
CA GLU A 162 4.49 -24.17 -6.84
C GLU A 162 5.81 -23.86 -7.54
N SER A 163 6.45 -22.74 -7.21
CA SER A 163 7.78 -22.42 -7.74
C SER A 163 8.82 -23.49 -7.39
N ASN A 164 8.85 -23.96 -6.14
CA ASN A 164 9.72 -25.07 -5.72
C ASN A 164 9.44 -26.37 -6.48
N ARG A 165 8.17 -26.67 -6.78
CA ARG A 165 7.77 -27.85 -7.55
C ARG A 165 8.31 -27.76 -8.98
N LEU A 166 8.16 -26.60 -9.63
CA LEU A 166 8.65 -26.34 -10.99
C LEU A 166 10.17 -26.42 -11.07
N ALA A 167 10.88 -25.84 -10.09
CA ALA A 167 12.34 -25.91 -10.01
C ALA A 167 12.85 -27.36 -9.90
N ARG A 168 12.21 -28.18 -9.06
CA ARG A 168 12.54 -29.61 -8.94
C ARG A 168 12.25 -30.38 -10.23
N ALA A 169 11.14 -30.11 -10.90
CA ALA A 169 10.80 -30.77 -12.17
C ALA A 169 11.79 -30.43 -13.29
N ALA A 170 12.27 -29.18 -13.34
CA ALA A 170 13.30 -28.75 -14.29
C ALA A 170 14.65 -29.45 -14.04
N ALA A 171 15.01 -29.67 -12.77
CA ALA A 171 16.25 -30.36 -12.40
C ALA A 171 16.25 -31.88 -12.72
N VAL A 172 15.06 -32.50 -12.86
CA VAL A 172 14.89 -33.94 -13.11
C VAL A 172 14.79 -34.29 -14.60
N LYS A 173 14.78 -33.31 -15.51
CA LYS A 173 14.96 -33.55 -16.96
C LYS A 173 16.42 -33.31 -17.33
N PRO A 174 17.29 -34.34 -17.42
CA PRO A 174 18.54 -34.20 -18.14
C PRO A 174 18.25 -34.16 -19.64
N SER A 175 19.00 -33.32 -20.35
CA SER A 175 19.15 -33.28 -21.80
C SER A 175 19.49 -34.65 -22.38
#